data_AF-A0A2V6RXU8-F1
#
_entry.id   AF-A0A2V6RXU8-F1
#
_cell.length_a   1.000
_cell.length_b   1.000
_cell.length_c   1.000
_cell.angle_alpha   90.00
_cell.angle_beta   90.00
_cell.angle_gamma   90.00
#
_symmetry.space_group_name_H-M   'P 1'
#
loop_
_entity.id
_entity.type
_entity.pdbx_description
1 polymer ?
#
loop_
_entity_poly.entity_id
_entity_poly.type
_entity_poly.pdbx_seq_one_letter_code
_entity_poly.pdbx_strand_id
1 'polypeptide(L)'
;MIARLLPSPTAARAAAILREVFSGIQGPLSFRLWDGTGVPLSGDKPLCMVAIKSPEAFLHLIRNPSPYHFAEAYVQGKIDLEGDLFSVMPVANQLEEVRLPLLQKLRLVLSLWRR
;
A
#
# COMPACT_ATOMS: atom_id res chain seq x y z
N MET A 1 5.22 23.97 -0.73
CA MET A 1 5.05 23.90 0.74
C MET A 1 3.55 23.73 1.10
N ILE A 2 2.90 22.66 0.61
CA ILE A 2 1.42 22.45 0.71
C ILE A 2 1.09 21.11 1.42
N ALA A 3 2.03 20.53 2.17
CA ALA A 3 1.88 19.18 2.73
C ALA A 3 1.14 19.12 4.09
N ARG A 4 0.64 20.23 4.62
CA ARG A 4 0.26 20.35 6.05
C ARG A 4 -1.25 20.30 6.37
N LEU A 5 -2.12 20.06 5.38
CA LEU A 5 -3.58 20.20 5.55
C LEU A 5 -4.41 18.94 5.25
N LEU A 6 -3.78 17.81 4.94
CA LEU A 6 -4.54 16.56 4.88
C LEU A 6 -4.75 16.07 6.32
N PRO A 7 -6.01 15.81 6.75
CA PRO A 7 -6.24 15.13 8.01
C PRO A 7 -5.49 13.79 7.96
N SER A 8 -4.61 13.56 8.93
CA SER A 8 -3.87 12.30 9.00
C SER A 8 -4.89 11.16 9.07
N PRO A 9 -4.87 10.20 8.14
CA PRO A 9 -5.83 9.11 8.16
C PRO A 9 -5.71 8.37 9.49
N THR A 10 -6.84 7.95 10.06
CA THR A 10 -6.79 7.00 11.17
C THR A 10 -6.31 5.66 10.64
N ALA A 11 -5.64 4.87 11.49
CA ALA A 11 -5.17 3.55 11.10
C ALA A 11 -6.32 2.64 10.63
N ALA A 12 -7.49 2.71 11.28
CA ALA A 12 -8.68 1.99 10.83
C ALA A 12 -9.09 2.36 9.39
N ARG A 13 -9.04 3.64 9.02
CA ARG A 13 -9.34 4.08 7.66
C ARG A 13 -8.26 3.66 6.67
N ALA A 14 -7.00 3.76 7.05
CA ALA A 14 -5.87 3.30 6.25
C ALA A 14 -5.95 1.78 5.99
N ALA A 15 -6.31 0.99 6.99
CA ALA A 15 -6.52 -0.45 6.87
C ALA A 15 -7.63 -0.80 5.87
N ALA A 16 -8.76 -0.08 5.92
CA ALA A 16 -9.84 -0.28 4.95
C ALA A 16 -9.37 0.01 3.51
N ILE A 17 -8.63 1.10 3.31
CA ILE A 17 -8.07 1.47 2.00
C ILE A 17 -7.08 0.41 1.51
N LEU A 18 -6.20 -0.10 2.38
CA LEU A 18 -5.25 -1.16 2.01
C LEU A 18 -5.98 -2.41 1.53
N ARG A 19 -7.02 -2.85 2.24
CA ARG A 19 -7.81 -4.01 1.82
C ARG A 19 -8.48 -3.79 0.46
N GLU A 20 -8.98 -2.59 0.19
CA GLU A 20 -9.64 -2.27 -1.07
C GLU A 20 -8.64 -2.21 -2.24
N VAL A 21 -7.55 -1.44 -2.09
CA VAL A 21 -6.52 -1.24 -3.12
C VAL A 21 -5.84 -2.56 -3.49
N PHE A 22 -5.59 -3.41 -2.50
CA PHE A 22 -4.90 -4.68 -2.67
C PHE A 22 -5.84 -5.89 -2.74
N SER A 23 -7.16 -5.69 -2.85
CA SER A 23 -8.16 -6.77 -2.92
C SER A 23 -7.94 -7.75 -4.08
N GLY A 24 -7.32 -7.30 -5.17
CA GLY A 24 -6.99 -8.12 -6.34
C GLY A 24 -5.63 -8.84 -6.24
N ILE A 25 -4.83 -8.59 -5.20
CA ILE A 25 -3.51 -9.21 -5.05
C ILE A 25 -3.61 -10.37 -4.07
N GLN A 26 -3.43 -11.58 -4.59
CA GLN A 26 -3.24 -12.77 -3.77
C GLN A 26 -1.74 -12.97 -3.54
N GLY A 27 -1.31 -12.80 -2.29
CA GLY A 27 0.09 -12.98 -1.93
C GLY A 27 0.25 -13.03 -0.41
N PRO A 28 1.31 -13.69 0.09
CA PRO A 28 1.56 -13.81 1.53
C PRO A 28 2.14 -12.51 2.09
N LEU A 29 1.42 -11.40 1.92
CA LEU A 29 1.81 -10.06 2.33
C LEU A 29 0.84 -9.55 3.40
N SER A 30 1.38 -8.92 4.44
CA SER A 30 0.60 -8.15 5.40
C SER A 30 1.16 -6.73 5.50
N PHE A 31 0.34 -5.81 5.99
CA PHE A 31 0.80 -4.48 6.38
C PHE A 31 0.69 -4.33 7.89
N ARG A 32 1.61 -3.57 8.49
CA ARG A 32 1.48 -3.06 9.85
C ARG A 32 1.44 -1.55 9.78
N LEU A 33 0.42 -0.95 10.36
CA LEU A 33 0.30 0.51 10.42
C LEU A 33 1.11 1.08 11.60
N TRP A 34 1.24 2.40 11.63
CA TRP A 34 2.05 3.13 12.62
C TRP A 34 1.54 2.99 14.06
N ASP A 35 0.29 2.61 14.25
CA ASP A 35 -0.31 2.31 15.55
C ASP A 35 -0.17 0.83 15.95
N GLY A 36 0.51 0.02 15.12
CA GLY A 36 0.65 -1.42 15.30
C GLY A 36 -0.48 -2.25 14.69
N THR A 37 -1.51 -1.62 14.10
CA THR A 37 -2.63 -2.36 13.49
C THR A 37 -2.13 -3.20 12.31
N GLY A 38 -2.32 -4.52 12.41
CA GLY A 38 -2.02 -5.48 11.35
C GLY A 38 -3.17 -5.58 10.33
N VAL A 39 -2.81 -5.60 9.05
CA VAL A 39 -3.73 -5.71 7.91
C VAL A 39 -3.24 -6.85 7.01
N PRO A 40 -3.72 -8.08 7.20
CA PRO A 40 -3.37 -9.19 6.32
C PRO A 40 -4.04 -9.01 4.95
N LEU A 41 -3.29 -9.23 3.85
CA LEU A 41 -3.86 -9.26 2.51
C LEU A 41 -4.32 -10.65 2.08
N SER A 42 -3.66 -11.72 2.53
CA SER A 42 -4.10 -13.11 2.29
C SER A 42 -3.42 -14.12 3.22
N GLY A 43 -4.19 -15.16 3.60
CA GLY A 43 -3.73 -16.37 4.27
C GLY A 43 -3.43 -16.24 5.77
N ASP A 44 -3.35 -17.39 6.45
CA ASP A 44 -3.05 -17.51 7.89
C ASP A 44 -1.59 -17.20 8.24
N LYS A 45 -0.68 -17.16 7.24
CA LYS A 45 0.74 -16.82 7.44
C LYS A 45 1.27 -15.88 6.36
N PRO A 46 1.40 -14.58 6.63
CA PRO A 46 2.15 -13.68 5.76
C PRO A 46 3.64 -14.06 5.80
N LEU A 47 4.29 -14.15 4.64
CA LEU A 47 5.73 -14.37 4.48
C LEU A 47 6.51 -13.05 4.56
N CYS A 48 5.84 -11.93 4.29
CA CYS A 48 6.39 -10.59 4.43
C CYS A 48 5.34 -9.63 5.01
N MET A 49 5.80 -8.73 5.86
CA MET A 49 5.02 -7.69 6.49
C MET A 49 5.65 -6.33 6.18
N VAL A 50 4.87 -5.43 5.59
CA VAL A 50 5.28 -4.05 5.33
C VAL A 50 4.85 -3.18 6.50
N ALA A 51 5.79 -2.75 7.34
CA ALA A 51 5.54 -1.85 8.44
C ALA A 51 5.61 -0.39 7.98
N ILE A 52 4.46 0.29 7.98
CA ILE A 52 4.33 1.70 7.63
C ILE A 52 4.50 2.55 8.88
N LYS A 53 5.50 3.44 8.88
CA LYS A 53 5.92 4.16 10.09
C LYS A 53 5.10 5.41 10.40
N SER A 54 4.40 5.98 9.42
CA SER A 54 3.61 7.20 9.64
C SER A 54 2.41 7.34 8.69
N PRO A 55 1.40 8.14 9.07
CA PRO A 55 0.28 8.47 8.18
C PRO A 55 0.72 9.14 6.87
N GLU A 56 1.78 9.95 6.91
CA GLU A 56 2.32 10.64 5.73
C GLU A 56 2.98 9.65 4.77
N ALA A 57 3.72 8.65 5.30
CA ALA A 57 4.28 7.58 4.50
C ALA A 57 3.19 6.78 3.78
N PHE A 58 2.09 6.47 4.48
CA PHE A 58 0.92 5.83 3.90
C PHE A 58 0.31 6.64 2.76
N LEU A 59 0.03 7.94 2.99
CA LEU A 59 -0.54 8.81 1.97
C LEU A 59 0.35 8.90 0.73
N HIS A 60 1.68 8.92 0.92
CA HIS A 60 2.64 8.93 -0.17
C HIS A 60 2.59 7.64 -0.99
N LEU A 61 2.55 6.48 -0.32
CA LEU A 61 2.51 5.16 -0.97
C LEU A 61 1.20 4.92 -1.71
N ILE A 62 0.05 5.26 -1.11
CA ILE A 62 -1.26 5.06 -1.75
C ILE A 62 -1.47 6.01 -2.92
N ARG A 63 -0.83 7.17 -2.93
CA ARG A 63 -0.90 8.10 -4.06
C ARG A 63 -0.30 7.51 -5.33
N ASN A 64 0.72 6.65 -5.21
CA ASN A 64 1.28 5.90 -6.32
C ASN A 64 1.78 4.52 -5.85
N PRO A 65 0.90 3.51 -5.80
CA PRO A 65 1.24 2.19 -5.28
C PRO A 65 2.01 1.37 -6.33
N SER A 66 3.23 1.79 -6.64
CA SER A 66 4.14 1.07 -7.54
C SER A 66 5.26 0.39 -6.75
N PRO A 67 5.77 -0.77 -7.20
CA PRO A 67 6.91 -1.44 -6.56
C PRO A 67 8.12 -0.52 -6.36
N TYR A 68 8.36 0.39 -7.31
CA TYR A 68 9.42 1.39 -7.24
C TYR A 68 9.24 2.32 -6.03
N HIS A 69 8.03 2.84 -5.78
CA HIS A 69 7.80 3.73 -4.64
C HIS A 69 7.85 2.99 -3.31
N PHE A 70 7.48 1.71 -3.27
CA PHE A 70 7.71 0.88 -2.09
C PHE A 70 9.21 0.69 -1.83
N ALA A 71 10.01 0.40 -2.86
CA ALA A 71 11.46 0.29 -2.73
C ALA A 71 12.10 1.61 -2.28
N GLU A 72 11.68 2.74 -2.87
CA GLU A 72 12.13 4.07 -2.49
C GLU A 72 11.78 4.39 -1.03
N ALA A 73 10.53 4.11 -0.61
CA ALA A 73 10.10 4.34 0.77
C ALA A 73 10.86 3.47 1.77
N TYR A 74 11.25 2.25 1.39
CA TYR A 74 12.09 1.38 2.21
C TYR A 74 13.50 1.95 2.37
N VAL A 75 14.15 2.35 1.27
CA VAL A 75 15.47 2.99 1.29
C VAL A 75 15.46 4.29 2.10
N GLN A 76 14.39 5.07 1.98
CA GLN A 76 14.18 6.30 2.76
C GLN A 76 13.79 6.02 4.22
N GLY A 77 13.65 4.75 4.62
CA GLY A 77 13.30 4.34 5.98
C GLY A 77 11.88 4.70 6.40
N LYS A 78 10.98 5.02 5.47
CA LYS A 78 9.56 5.35 5.71
C LYS A 78 8.70 4.11 5.93
N ILE A 79 9.15 2.98 5.39
CA ILE A 79 8.60 1.66 5.66
C ILE A 79 9.72 0.70 6.02
N ASP A 80 9.41 -0.32 6.81
CA ASP A 80 10.26 -1.48 6.99
C ASP A 80 9.58 -2.71 6.39
N LEU A 81 10.39 -3.68 5.97
CA LEU A 81 9.94 -4.96 5.46
C LEU A 81 10.43 -6.03 6.44
N GLU A 82 9.49 -6.67 7.12
CA GLU A 82 9.75 -7.72 8.10
C GLU A 82 9.36 -9.07 7.50
N GLY A 83 10.30 -10.03 7.47
CA GLY A 83 10.11 -11.34 6.84
C GLY A 83 11.07 -11.58 5.68
N ASP A 84 10.80 -12.60 4.88
CA ASP A 84 11.66 -12.94 3.74
C ASP A 84 11.26 -12.11 2.51
N LEU A 85 12.04 -11.08 2.22
CA LEU A 85 11.88 -10.22 1.06
C LEU A 85 11.89 -11.01 -0.26
N PHE A 86 12.67 -12.09 -0.32
CA PHE A 86 12.79 -12.94 -1.50
C PHE A 86 11.54 -13.81 -1.71
N SER A 87 10.80 -14.12 -0.65
CA SER A 87 9.51 -14.83 -0.74
C SER A 87 8.38 -14.00 -1.37
N VAL A 88 8.55 -12.68 -1.52
CA VAL A 88 7.56 -11.75 -2.13
C VAL A 88 7.86 -11.47 -3.61
N MET A 89 9.04 -11.84 -4.10
CA MET A 89 9.45 -11.64 -5.50
C MET A 89 8.42 -12.18 -6.52
N PRO A 90 7.76 -13.34 -6.30
CA PRO A 90 6.71 -13.81 -7.21
C PRO A 90 5.46 -12.92 -7.26
N VAL A 91 5.14 -12.19 -6.18
CA VAL A 91 4.03 -11.22 -6.12
C VAL A 91 4.43 -9.90 -6.78
N ALA A 92 5.68 -9.47 -6.60
CA ALA A 92 6.24 -8.30 -7.27
C ALA A 92 6.28 -8.46 -8.79
N ASN A 93 6.55 -9.66 -9.29
CA ASN A 93 6.51 -9.97 -10.73
C ASN A 93 5.08 -9.91 -11.31
N GLN A 94 4.04 -10.27 -10.55
CA GLN A 94 2.65 -10.19 -11.02
C GLN A 94 2.14 -8.73 -11.09
N LEU A 95 2.72 -7.82 -10.31
CA LEU A 95 2.43 -6.38 -10.37
C LEU A 95 2.95 -5.72 -11.66
N GLU A 96 3.93 -6.31 -12.34
CA GLU A 96 4.49 -5.79 -13.59
C GLU A 96 3.53 -5.99 -14.79
N GLU A 97 2.61 -6.95 -14.70
CA GLU A 97 1.61 -7.22 -15.75
C GLU A 97 0.31 -6.39 -15.59
N VAL A 98 0.10 -5.72 -14.45
CA VAL A 98 -1.10 -4.90 -14.22
C VAL A 98 -0.95 -3.52 -14.87
N ARG A 99 -1.03 -3.48 -16.21
CA ARG A 99 -1.22 -2.24 -16.96
C ARG A 99 -2.68 -1.80 -16.84
N LEU A 100 -2.98 -0.93 -15.87
CA LEU A 100 -4.30 -0.30 -15.80
C LEU A 100 -4.46 0.71 -16.95
N PRO A 101 -5.37 0.48 -17.91
CA PRO A 101 -5.62 1.41 -19.01
C PRO A 101 -6.07 2.77 -18.49
N LEU A 102 -5.62 3.85 -19.15
CA LEU A 102 -5.83 5.26 -18.75
C LEU A 102 -7.31 5.61 -18.44
N LEU A 103 -8.25 4.92 -19.09
CA LEU A 103 -9.70 5.05 -18.88
C LEU A 103 -10.17 4.57 -17.50
N GLN A 104 -9.51 3.57 -16.90
CA GLN A 104 -9.84 3.11 -15.54
C GLN A 104 -9.29 4.07 -14.47
N LYS A 105 -8.10 4.66 -14.69
CA LYS A 105 -7.57 5.74 -13.85
C LYS A 105 -8.51 6.94 -13.81
N LEU A 106 -9.03 7.37 -14.96
CA LEU A 106 -9.99 8.48 -15.04
C LEU A 106 -11.30 8.17 -14.31
N ARG A 107 -11.78 6.93 -14.40
CA ARG A 107 -13.01 6.50 -13.70
C ARG A 107 -12.84 6.49 -12.17
N LEU A 108 -11.66 6.10 -11.67
CA LEU A 108 -11.32 6.13 -10.25
C LEU A 108 -11.18 7.58 -9.72
N VAL A 109 -10.61 8.48 -10.52
CA VAL A 109 -10.54 9.92 -10.18
C VAL A 109 -11.94 10.56 -10.20
N LEU A 110 -12.80 10.16 -11.13
CA LEU A 110 -14.19 10.63 -11.20
C LEU A 110 -15.06 10.11 -10.05
N SER A 111 -14.83 8.89 -9.55
CA SER A 111 -15.56 8.37 -8.38
C SER A 111 -15.17 9.05 -7.07
N LEU A 112 -13.99 9.69 -7.00
CA LEU A 112 -13.62 10.54 -5.86
C LEU A 112 -14.34 11.91 -5.88
N TRP A 113 -14.91 12.31 -7.02
CA TRP A 113 -15.51 13.63 -7.19
C TRP A 113 -17.04 13.63 -7.17
N ARG A 114 -17.69 12.48 -7.33
CA ARG A 114 -19.14 12.39 -7.16
C ARG A 114 -19.49 12.21 -5.69
N ARG A 115 -19.81 13.34 -5.04
CA ARG A 115 -20.63 13.39 -3.82
C ARG A 115 -22.00 12.78 -4.09
#